data_AF-A0A3B9KVY0-F1
#
_entry.id   AF-A0A3B9KVY0-F1
#
_cell.length_a   1.000
_cell.length_b   1.000
_cell.length_c   1.000
_cell.angle_alpha   90.00
_cell.angle_beta   90.00
_cell.angle_gamma   90.00
#
_symmetry.space_group_name_H-M   'P 1'
#
loop_
_entity.id
_entity.type
_entity.pdbx_description
1 polymer ?
#
loop_
_entity_poly.entity_id
_entity_poly.type
_entity_poly.pdbx_seq_one_letter_code
_entity_poly.pdbx_strand_id
1 'polypeptide(L)'
;MQITSDIKYVGVNDHEIDLFEGQYDVPNGMAYNSYVILDGKIAVMDSVDARFGHEWLDNVAAATNGRSPDYLVVQHMEPDHSANIVNFLSAYPKATVVSSQKAFQMMKNFFGKEFEDRRIVVKEGDVLSLGKHELHFVAAPMVHWPEVMVTYDSTDKVLFSADGFGKFGALDVTEDWACEARRYYFGIVGKYGAQVQALLKKAAALDIKTICPLHGPVLNENLGYYLGLYDTWSSYGVESDGVMIAYTSVYGHTKAAVELLAEKLKAKGCPKVVVCDLAREDMAEAVEDAFRYGKLVLATTTYNADIFPFMRTFIEHLTERGYQNRTIALMENGSWAPLAAKVMRGMLEGGKNLTILEPVIKMTSAMNDDTKDAIEKVSDELCMEYLAKQDSTANKSDLKALFNIGYGLYVVTCNDGKKDNGLIVNTVSQVTNTPNRIAVTINKQNYSHHVIKQTGKMNINCLSVDAPFKVFEDFGFRSGRTVDKFEGWEKLRSDNGLVFLPKYINSFMSLTVENYVDLDTHGMFICSVSEARVITDAETMTYTYYQKNVKPKPQTEGKKGFVCKICGYVYEGENLPDDIVCPLCKHGAADFEPIK
;
A
#
# COMPACT_ATOMS: atom_id res chain seq x y z
N MET A 1 -33.71 19.33 -11.02
CA MET A 1 -32.44 19.77 -11.64
C MET A 1 -32.32 19.14 -13.03
N GLN A 2 -31.86 19.88 -14.04
CA GLN A 2 -31.62 19.36 -15.39
C GLN A 2 -30.15 18.86 -15.47
N ILE A 3 -29.91 17.64 -15.94
CA ILE A 3 -28.54 17.07 -16.05
C ILE A 3 -28.00 17.28 -17.47
N THR A 4 -28.77 16.84 -18.46
CA THR A 4 -28.50 17.05 -19.90
C THR A 4 -29.77 17.54 -20.59
N SER A 5 -29.86 17.61 -21.92
CA SER A 5 -31.15 17.95 -22.57
C SER A 5 -32.26 16.94 -22.26
N ASP A 6 -31.89 15.67 -22.13
CA ASP A 6 -32.82 14.54 -22.10
C ASP A 6 -32.84 13.85 -20.72
N ILE A 7 -31.87 14.14 -19.84
CA ILE A 7 -31.76 13.54 -18.51
C ILE A 7 -32.11 14.57 -17.42
N LYS A 8 -33.02 14.19 -16.52
CA LYS A 8 -33.50 15.01 -15.40
C LYS A 8 -33.33 14.30 -14.06
N TYR A 9 -33.04 15.09 -13.03
CA TYR A 9 -33.06 14.65 -11.63
C TYR A 9 -34.48 14.63 -11.07
N VAL A 10 -34.86 13.55 -10.39
CA VAL A 10 -36.16 13.35 -9.73
C VAL A 10 -36.06 12.79 -8.30
N GLY A 11 -34.85 12.75 -7.74
CA GLY A 11 -34.62 12.32 -6.36
C GLY A 11 -35.11 13.30 -5.30
N VAL A 12 -34.69 13.09 -4.06
CA VAL A 12 -35.17 13.79 -2.86
C VAL A 12 -34.04 14.02 -1.85
N ASN A 13 -34.25 14.98 -0.94
CA ASN A 13 -33.38 15.21 0.22
C ASN A 13 -34.11 14.80 1.51
N ASP A 14 -33.41 14.06 2.37
CA ASP A 14 -33.83 13.73 3.72
C ASP A 14 -33.04 14.54 4.74
N HIS A 15 -33.70 15.52 5.35
CA HIS A 15 -33.12 16.36 6.40
C HIS A 15 -33.49 15.88 7.80
N GLU A 16 -34.32 14.85 7.91
CA GLU A 16 -34.81 14.35 9.19
C GLU A 16 -34.10 13.08 9.64
N ILE A 17 -33.31 12.45 8.76
CA ILE A 17 -32.42 11.36 9.12
C ILE A 17 -31.32 11.83 10.07
N ASP A 18 -31.17 11.12 11.19
CA ASP A 18 -30.09 11.32 12.15
C ASP A 18 -28.92 10.36 11.87
N LEU A 19 -29.22 9.09 11.60
CA LEU A 19 -28.26 8.03 11.32
C LEU A 19 -28.53 7.35 9.97
N PHE A 20 -27.57 7.42 9.05
CA PHE A 20 -27.57 6.60 7.84
C PHE A 20 -27.14 5.16 8.15
N GLU A 21 -27.86 4.18 7.61
CA GLU A 21 -27.76 2.74 7.95
C GLU A 21 -27.85 2.43 9.46
N GLY A 22 -28.37 3.37 10.27
CA GLY A 22 -28.38 3.26 11.72
C GLY A 22 -26.99 3.33 12.37
N GLN A 23 -25.97 3.79 11.65
CA GLN A 23 -24.57 3.83 12.13
C GLN A 23 -23.87 5.18 11.91
N TYR A 24 -24.10 5.86 10.80
CA TYR A 24 -23.33 7.05 10.42
C TYR A 24 -24.11 8.32 10.73
N ASP A 25 -23.56 9.17 11.60
CA ASP A 25 -24.13 10.50 11.87
C ASP A 25 -24.14 11.33 10.58
N VAL A 26 -25.30 11.84 10.18
CA VAL A 26 -25.48 12.62 8.95
C VAL A 26 -26.17 13.95 9.27
N PRO A 27 -25.49 14.87 10.00
CA PRO A 27 -26.11 16.10 10.49
C PRO A 27 -26.61 17.03 9.38
N ASN A 28 -26.09 16.86 8.16
CA ASN A 28 -26.48 17.60 6.96
C ASN A 28 -27.45 16.82 6.05
N GLY A 29 -28.08 15.77 6.59
CA GLY A 29 -29.05 14.94 5.89
C GLY A 29 -28.44 13.99 4.88
N MET A 30 -29.31 13.41 4.04
CA MET A 30 -28.94 12.52 2.94
C MET A 30 -29.69 12.87 1.67
N ALA A 31 -29.07 12.63 0.52
CA ALA A 31 -29.75 12.66 -0.77
C ALA A 31 -30.03 11.23 -1.24
N TYR A 32 -31.25 10.97 -1.69
CA TYR A 32 -31.62 9.74 -2.41
C TYR A 32 -31.89 10.11 -3.86
N ASN A 33 -30.90 9.91 -4.71
CA ASN A 33 -30.93 10.36 -6.08
C ASN A 33 -31.65 9.34 -6.97
N SER A 34 -32.47 9.87 -7.87
CA SER A 34 -33.11 9.11 -8.94
C SER A 34 -33.17 10.00 -10.18
N TYR A 35 -33.16 9.39 -11.37
CA TYR A 35 -33.04 10.10 -12.65
C TYR A 35 -34.05 9.61 -13.67
N VAL A 36 -34.48 10.49 -14.57
CA VAL A 36 -35.37 10.18 -15.69
C VAL A 36 -34.65 10.49 -17.00
N ILE A 37 -34.64 9.53 -17.93
CA ILE A 37 -34.15 9.68 -19.29
C ILE A 37 -35.34 9.78 -20.23
N LEU A 38 -35.46 10.92 -20.91
CA LEU A 38 -36.55 11.22 -21.84
C LEU A 38 -36.12 10.91 -23.27
N ASP A 39 -36.71 9.87 -23.85
CA ASP A 39 -36.47 9.48 -25.24
C ASP A 39 -37.76 8.95 -25.88
N GLY A 40 -37.70 8.23 -27.01
CA GLY A 40 -38.80 7.48 -27.59
C GLY A 40 -39.47 6.56 -26.56
N LYS A 41 -38.64 5.88 -25.74
CA LYS A 41 -39.01 5.18 -24.52
C LYS A 41 -38.43 5.90 -23.30
N ILE A 42 -39.18 5.96 -22.22
CA ILE A 42 -38.75 6.65 -20.99
C ILE A 42 -38.21 5.62 -20.00
N ALA A 43 -37.01 5.87 -19.48
CA ALA A 43 -36.41 5.08 -18.40
C ALA A 43 -36.29 5.92 -17.12
N VAL A 44 -36.65 5.31 -15.98
CA VAL A 44 -36.40 5.83 -14.64
C VAL A 44 -35.28 5.00 -14.02
N MET A 45 -34.28 5.67 -13.46
CA MET A 45 -33.09 5.08 -12.86
C MET A 45 -33.25 5.07 -11.34
N ASP A 46 -33.35 3.88 -10.78
CA ASP A 46 -33.56 3.58 -9.36
C ASP A 46 -34.75 4.33 -8.74
N SER A 47 -35.06 4.02 -7.49
CA SER A 47 -36.07 4.71 -6.70
C SER A 47 -35.42 5.38 -5.49
N VAL A 48 -36.21 5.68 -4.47
CA VAL A 48 -35.77 6.35 -3.25
C VAL A 48 -36.29 5.60 -2.03
N ASP A 49 -35.86 6.02 -0.85
CA ASP A 49 -36.31 5.49 0.44
C ASP A 49 -37.84 5.48 0.54
N ALA A 50 -38.37 4.48 1.26
CA ALA A 50 -39.81 4.26 1.42
C ALA A 50 -40.56 5.52 1.86
N ARG A 51 -39.94 6.33 2.72
CA ARG A 51 -40.50 7.56 3.26
C ARG A 51 -40.86 8.60 2.19
N PHE A 52 -40.09 8.65 1.10
CA PHE A 52 -40.21 9.67 0.06
C PHE A 52 -40.95 9.19 -1.20
N GLY A 53 -41.63 8.04 -1.12
CA GLY A 53 -42.27 7.41 -2.29
C GLY A 53 -43.27 8.30 -3.02
N HIS A 54 -44.09 9.06 -2.30
CA HIS A 54 -45.05 9.98 -2.91
C HIS A 54 -44.38 11.16 -3.61
N GLU A 55 -43.45 11.83 -2.93
CA GLU A 55 -42.71 12.97 -3.48
C GLU A 55 -41.91 12.56 -4.73
N TRP A 56 -41.24 11.41 -4.68
CA TRP A 56 -40.51 10.89 -5.84
C TRP A 56 -41.42 10.57 -7.02
N LEU A 57 -42.60 9.96 -6.79
CA LEU A 57 -43.56 9.70 -7.87
C LEU A 57 -44.11 11.00 -8.50
N ASP A 58 -44.34 12.03 -7.69
CA ASP A 58 -44.74 13.36 -8.16
C ASP A 58 -43.61 14.00 -9.00
N ASN A 59 -42.36 13.88 -8.57
CA ASN A 59 -41.19 14.35 -9.31
C ASN A 59 -41.03 13.62 -10.66
N VAL A 60 -41.23 12.29 -10.69
CA VAL A 60 -41.24 11.49 -11.93
C VAL A 60 -42.35 11.98 -12.86
N ALA A 61 -43.58 12.12 -12.37
CA ALA A 61 -44.73 12.55 -13.19
C ALA A 61 -44.52 13.96 -13.78
N ALA A 62 -43.93 14.88 -13.00
CA ALA A 62 -43.57 16.22 -13.45
C ALA A 62 -42.47 16.17 -14.53
N ALA A 63 -41.44 15.34 -14.34
CA ALA A 63 -40.33 15.22 -15.28
C ALA A 63 -40.75 14.64 -16.64
N THR A 64 -41.68 13.68 -16.65
CA THR A 64 -42.20 13.03 -17.87
C THR A 64 -43.31 13.82 -18.57
N ASN A 65 -43.83 14.88 -17.94
CA ASN A 65 -44.89 15.74 -18.47
C ASN A 65 -46.10 14.94 -19.00
N GLY A 66 -46.56 13.97 -18.21
CA GLY A 66 -47.74 13.14 -18.52
C GLY A 66 -47.47 11.94 -19.44
N ARG A 67 -46.25 11.74 -19.92
CA ARG A 67 -45.86 10.49 -20.60
C ARG A 67 -45.63 9.38 -19.57
N SER A 68 -46.11 8.16 -19.85
CA SER A 68 -45.87 7.00 -18.98
C SER A 68 -44.45 6.47 -19.18
N PRO A 69 -43.69 6.18 -18.10
CA PRO A 69 -42.43 5.45 -18.17
C PRO A 69 -42.59 4.06 -18.78
N ASP A 70 -41.60 3.65 -19.57
CA ASP A 70 -41.49 2.31 -20.16
C ASP A 70 -40.64 1.38 -19.28
N TYR A 71 -39.61 1.92 -18.64
CA TYR A 71 -38.65 1.16 -17.85
C TYR A 71 -38.41 1.74 -16.46
N LEU A 72 -38.23 0.85 -15.48
CA LEU A 72 -37.54 1.13 -14.22
C LEU A 72 -36.24 0.32 -14.22
N VAL A 73 -35.11 0.98 -14.36
CA VAL A 73 -33.78 0.36 -14.27
C VAL A 73 -33.38 0.36 -12.79
N VAL A 74 -33.17 -0.82 -12.22
CA VAL A 74 -32.77 -1.00 -10.82
C VAL A 74 -31.33 -1.47 -10.79
N GLN A 75 -30.42 -0.59 -10.41
CA GLN A 75 -28.98 -0.82 -10.35
C GLN A 75 -28.56 -1.46 -9.03
N HIS A 76 -29.29 -1.16 -7.95
CA HIS A 76 -29.00 -1.60 -6.60
C HIS A 76 -30.30 -1.87 -5.81
N MET A 77 -30.29 -2.94 -5.00
CA MET A 77 -31.45 -3.40 -4.23
C MET A 77 -31.45 -2.96 -2.76
N GLU A 78 -30.55 -2.08 -2.34
CA GLU A 78 -30.65 -1.52 -0.99
C GLU A 78 -31.93 -0.67 -0.85
N PRO A 79 -32.66 -0.75 0.28
CA PRO A 79 -34.01 -0.17 0.37
C PRO A 79 -34.10 1.35 0.20
N ASP A 80 -33.05 2.09 0.54
CA ASP A 80 -32.94 3.53 0.34
C ASP A 80 -32.98 3.95 -1.15
N HIS A 81 -32.77 3.02 -2.07
CA HIS A 81 -32.92 3.22 -3.51
C HIS A 81 -33.95 2.29 -4.18
N SER A 82 -34.48 1.30 -3.47
CA SER A 82 -35.32 0.25 -4.09
C SER A 82 -36.70 0.05 -3.44
N ALA A 83 -36.97 0.67 -2.28
CA ALA A 83 -38.20 0.43 -1.52
C ALA A 83 -39.48 0.77 -2.32
N ASN A 84 -39.39 1.67 -3.30
CA ASN A 84 -40.53 2.15 -4.06
C ASN A 84 -40.78 1.42 -5.39
N ILE A 85 -40.07 0.31 -5.69
CA ILE A 85 -40.28 -0.48 -6.92
C ILE A 85 -41.76 -0.93 -7.07
N VAL A 86 -42.37 -1.45 -6.00
CA VAL A 86 -43.77 -1.92 -6.05
C VAL A 86 -44.74 -0.75 -6.25
N ASN A 87 -44.50 0.39 -5.60
CA ASN A 87 -45.32 1.59 -5.73
C ASN A 87 -45.23 2.14 -7.16
N PHE A 88 -44.03 2.21 -7.73
CA PHE A 88 -43.79 2.61 -9.12
C PHE A 88 -44.55 1.74 -10.11
N LEU A 89 -44.44 0.42 -9.98
CA LEU A 89 -45.11 -0.53 -10.87
C LEU A 89 -46.64 -0.58 -10.70
N SER A 90 -47.15 -0.04 -9.60
CA SER A 90 -48.59 0.16 -9.37
C SER A 90 -49.07 1.45 -10.04
N ALA A 91 -48.28 2.53 -9.96
CA ALA A 91 -48.53 3.80 -10.64
C ALA A 91 -48.40 3.68 -12.17
N TYR A 92 -47.46 2.86 -12.64
CA TYR A 92 -47.17 2.63 -14.05
C TYR A 92 -47.27 1.13 -14.41
N PRO A 93 -48.48 0.58 -14.56
CA PRO A 93 -48.69 -0.87 -14.74
C PRO A 93 -48.02 -1.48 -15.98
N LYS A 94 -47.74 -0.66 -17.00
CA LYS A 94 -47.09 -1.09 -18.25
C LYS A 94 -45.56 -1.01 -18.21
N ALA A 95 -44.97 -0.42 -17.17
CA ALA A 95 -43.53 -0.32 -17.06
C ALA A 95 -42.89 -1.70 -16.83
N THR A 96 -41.71 -1.89 -17.39
CA THR A 96 -40.90 -3.11 -17.29
C THR A 96 -39.71 -2.86 -16.39
N VAL A 97 -39.44 -3.76 -15.44
CA VAL A 97 -38.25 -3.67 -14.58
C VAL A 97 -37.04 -4.20 -15.33
N VAL A 98 -35.93 -3.47 -15.31
CA VAL A 98 -34.66 -3.86 -15.94
C VAL A 98 -33.60 -3.97 -14.86
N SER A 99 -33.06 -5.18 -14.64
CA SER A 99 -32.05 -5.40 -13.60
C SER A 99 -31.27 -6.71 -13.78
N SER A 100 -30.31 -6.98 -12.91
CA SER A 100 -29.56 -8.23 -12.90
C SER A 100 -30.40 -9.39 -12.39
N GLN A 101 -30.03 -10.63 -12.74
CA GLN A 101 -30.72 -11.83 -12.25
C GLN A 101 -30.71 -11.92 -10.72
N LYS A 102 -29.63 -11.47 -10.08
CA LYS A 102 -29.51 -11.49 -8.62
C LYS A 102 -30.40 -10.44 -7.97
N ALA A 103 -30.52 -9.25 -8.56
CA ALA A 103 -31.45 -8.24 -8.08
C ALA A 103 -32.90 -8.75 -8.12
N PHE A 104 -33.33 -9.44 -9.18
CA PHE A 104 -34.66 -10.06 -9.21
C PHE A 104 -34.88 -11.09 -8.09
N GLN A 105 -33.88 -11.92 -7.78
CA GLN A 105 -33.96 -12.83 -6.63
C GLN A 105 -34.11 -12.06 -5.31
N MET A 106 -33.46 -10.91 -5.17
CA MET A 106 -33.61 -10.04 -4.00
C MET A 106 -34.97 -9.35 -3.96
N MET A 107 -35.52 -8.91 -5.09
CA MET A 107 -36.90 -8.40 -5.19
C MET A 107 -37.91 -9.44 -4.73
N LYS A 108 -37.68 -10.74 -5.02
CA LYS A 108 -38.51 -11.81 -4.46
C LYS A 108 -38.44 -11.87 -2.94
N ASN A 109 -37.25 -11.70 -2.37
CA ASN A 109 -37.05 -11.73 -0.92
C ASN A 109 -37.70 -10.52 -0.23
N PHE A 110 -37.55 -9.32 -0.79
CA PHE A 110 -38.12 -8.09 -0.23
C PHE A 110 -39.62 -7.93 -0.49
N PHE A 111 -40.11 -8.30 -1.68
CA PHE A 111 -41.46 -7.98 -2.15
C PHE A 111 -42.32 -9.20 -2.51
N GLY A 112 -41.79 -10.41 -2.36
CA GLY A 112 -42.48 -11.67 -2.66
C GLY A 112 -42.63 -11.99 -4.15
N LYS A 113 -42.05 -11.20 -5.08
CA LYS A 113 -42.19 -11.40 -6.52
C LYS A 113 -40.96 -10.94 -7.31
N GLU A 114 -40.70 -11.61 -8.44
CA GLU A 114 -39.64 -11.25 -9.39
C GLU A 114 -40.14 -10.47 -10.61
N PHE A 115 -41.45 -10.15 -10.66
CA PHE A 115 -42.10 -9.46 -11.78
C PHE A 115 -41.91 -10.18 -13.13
N GLU A 116 -42.06 -11.51 -13.15
CA GLU A 116 -41.82 -12.37 -14.33
C GLU A 116 -42.63 -11.96 -15.57
N ASP A 117 -43.79 -11.35 -15.37
CA ASP A 117 -44.69 -10.83 -16.40
C ASP A 117 -44.17 -9.55 -17.08
N ARG A 118 -43.23 -8.84 -16.45
CA ARG A 118 -42.72 -7.53 -16.89
C ARG A 118 -41.32 -7.24 -16.37
N ARG A 119 -40.39 -8.13 -16.71
CA ARG A 119 -38.96 -7.95 -16.42
C ARG A 119 -38.07 -8.14 -17.65
N ILE A 120 -36.93 -7.46 -17.62
CA ILE A 120 -35.78 -7.70 -18.49
C ILE A 120 -34.58 -7.98 -17.59
N VAL A 121 -34.00 -9.16 -17.74
CA VAL A 121 -32.78 -9.56 -17.05
C VAL A 121 -31.59 -9.15 -17.91
N VAL A 122 -30.73 -8.29 -17.37
CA VAL A 122 -29.51 -7.82 -18.04
C VAL A 122 -28.26 -8.41 -17.37
N LYS A 123 -27.20 -8.55 -18.17
CA LYS A 123 -25.84 -8.91 -17.73
C LYS A 123 -24.82 -7.92 -18.27
N GLU A 124 -23.58 -8.06 -17.82
CA GLU A 124 -22.46 -7.26 -18.31
C GLU A 124 -22.37 -7.29 -19.85
N GLY A 125 -22.28 -6.11 -20.45
CA GLY A 125 -22.16 -5.91 -21.89
C GLY A 125 -23.49 -5.90 -22.66
N ASP A 126 -24.62 -6.16 -21.99
CA ASP A 126 -25.92 -5.98 -22.62
C ASP A 126 -26.21 -4.49 -22.85
N VAL A 127 -27.05 -4.21 -23.85
CA VAL A 127 -27.45 -2.85 -24.25
C VAL A 127 -28.97 -2.77 -24.35
N LEU A 128 -29.55 -1.72 -23.77
CA LEU A 128 -30.97 -1.38 -23.91
C LEU A 128 -31.12 -0.05 -24.65
N SER A 129 -31.73 -0.08 -25.84
CA SER A 129 -32.06 1.12 -26.60
C SER A 129 -33.38 1.73 -26.14
N LEU A 130 -33.37 3.04 -25.86
CA LEU A 130 -34.55 3.85 -25.58
C LEU A 130 -35.08 4.60 -26.81
N GLY A 131 -34.34 4.55 -27.92
CA GLY A 131 -34.55 5.38 -29.11
C GLY A 131 -33.22 5.95 -29.56
N LYS A 132 -32.96 7.21 -29.21
CA LYS A 132 -31.67 7.90 -29.35
C LYS A 132 -30.62 7.38 -28.36
N HIS A 133 -31.01 7.17 -27.10
CA HIS A 133 -30.15 6.75 -26.00
C HIS A 133 -29.95 5.23 -26.00
N GLU A 134 -28.73 4.82 -25.68
CA GLU A 134 -28.35 3.42 -25.50
C GLU A 134 -27.73 3.23 -24.13
N LEU A 135 -28.36 2.39 -23.32
CA LEU A 135 -27.92 2.08 -21.96
C LEU A 135 -27.08 0.81 -21.97
N HIS A 136 -25.80 0.93 -21.61
CA HIS A 136 -24.82 -0.16 -21.52
C HIS A 136 -24.68 -0.59 -20.06
N PHE A 137 -24.91 -1.86 -19.77
CA PHE A 137 -24.85 -2.38 -18.40
C PHE A 137 -23.48 -2.97 -18.07
N VAL A 138 -22.90 -2.55 -16.94
CA VAL A 138 -21.59 -3.00 -16.47
C VAL A 138 -21.73 -3.57 -15.06
N ALA A 139 -21.27 -4.81 -14.85
CA ALA A 139 -21.42 -5.44 -13.55
C ALA A 139 -20.38 -4.90 -12.54
N ALA A 140 -20.86 -4.56 -11.34
CA ALA A 140 -20.10 -4.01 -10.24
C ALA A 140 -20.31 -4.81 -8.93
N PRO A 141 -20.12 -6.15 -8.95
CA PRO A 141 -20.45 -6.98 -7.79
C PRO A 141 -19.59 -6.63 -6.58
N MET A 142 -20.22 -6.55 -5.41
CA MET A 142 -19.63 -6.14 -4.13
C MET A 142 -19.14 -4.68 -4.12
N VAL A 143 -19.74 -3.81 -4.95
CA VAL A 143 -19.56 -2.35 -4.90
C VAL A 143 -20.91 -1.69 -4.61
N HIS A 144 -21.51 -1.85 -3.43
CA HIS A 144 -21.04 -2.64 -2.26
C HIS A 144 -21.80 -3.97 -2.07
N TRP A 145 -22.92 -4.17 -2.77
CA TRP A 145 -23.72 -5.40 -2.72
C TRP A 145 -23.50 -6.34 -3.92
N PRO A 146 -23.85 -7.64 -3.81
CA PRO A 146 -23.48 -8.65 -4.80
C PRO A 146 -24.23 -8.57 -6.14
N GLU A 147 -25.33 -7.82 -6.23
CA GLU A 147 -26.16 -7.62 -7.44
C GLU A 147 -25.86 -6.32 -8.19
N VAL A 148 -25.07 -5.43 -7.60
CA VAL A 148 -24.87 -4.06 -8.10
C VAL A 148 -24.35 -4.08 -9.54
N MET A 149 -24.92 -3.19 -10.34
CA MET A 149 -24.46 -2.85 -11.68
C MET A 149 -24.46 -1.33 -11.85
N VAL A 150 -23.62 -0.83 -12.74
CA VAL A 150 -23.65 0.57 -13.19
C VAL A 150 -24.14 0.63 -14.62
N THR A 151 -24.77 1.74 -14.98
CA THR A 151 -25.37 1.93 -16.32
C THR A 151 -24.73 3.11 -17.01
N TYR A 152 -24.21 2.90 -18.21
CA TYR A 152 -23.60 3.96 -19.01
C TYR A 152 -24.50 4.32 -20.20
N ASP A 153 -24.94 5.57 -20.27
CA ASP A 153 -25.57 6.12 -21.46
C ASP A 153 -24.50 6.61 -22.44
N SER A 154 -24.36 5.91 -23.56
CA SER A 154 -23.35 6.22 -24.57
C SER A 154 -23.65 7.50 -25.36
N THR A 155 -24.91 7.98 -25.33
CA THR A 155 -25.34 9.15 -26.10
C THR A 155 -24.89 10.43 -25.42
N ASP A 156 -25.27 10.61 -24.16
CA ASP A 156 -24.89 11.81 -23.40
C ASP A 156 -23.62 11.63 -22.58
N LYS A 157 -23.03 10.43 -22.60
CA LYS A 157 -21.78 10.10 -21.89
C LYS A 157 -21.93 10.19 -20.37
N VAL A 158 -23.05 9.68 -19.86
CA VAL A 158 -23.42 9.70 -18.44
C VAL A 158 -23.27 8.31 -17.85
N LEU A 159 -22.53 8.21 -16.74
CA LEU A 159 -22.46 7.01 -15.93
C LEU A 159 -23.39 7.15 -14.72
N PHE A 160 -24.44 6.35 -14.66
CA PHE A 160 -25.20 6.13 -13.43
C PHE A 160 -24.45 5.10 -12.60
N SER A 161 -23.90 5.51 -11.46
CA SER A 161 -22.82 4.77 -10.78
C SER A 161 -23.27 3.95 -9.58
N ALA A 162 -24.58 3.77 -9.39
CA ALA A 162 -25.14 3.29 -8.13
C ALA A 162 -24.57 4.12 -6.95
N ASP A 163 -24.13 3.48 -5.86
CA ASP A 163 -23.50 4.17 -4.72
C ASP A 163 -22.09 4.65 -4.99
N GLY A 164 -21.46 4.15 -6.05
CA GLY A 164 -20.14 4.59 -6.45
C GLY A 164 -20.14 6.11 -6.69
N PHE A 165 -19.10 6.78 -6.19
CA PHE A 165 -18.91 8.23 -6.22
C PHE A 165 -19.89 9.06 -5.37
N GLY A 166 -20.68 8.42 -4.50
CA GLY A 166 -21.53 9.09 -3.54
C GLY A 166 -20.78 9.77 -2.38
N LYS A 167 -21.49 10.62 -1.65
CA LYS A 167 -21.08 11.20 -0.37
C LYS A 167 -22.26 11.26 0.59
N PHE A 168 -22.01 11.34 1.90
CA PHE A 168 -23.02 11.76 2.87
C PHE A 168 -23.39 13.24 2.68
N GLY A 169 -24.62 13.61 3.08
CA GLY A 169 -25.15 14.98 2.97
C GLY A 169 -26.23 15.14 1.91
N ALA A 170 -27.21 16.01 2.20
CA ALA A 170 -28.23 16.44 1.25
C ALA A 170 -27.66 17.35 0.14
N LEU A 171 -28.35 17.42 -1.01
CA LEU A 171 -27.88 18.15 -2.20
C LEU A 171 -27.86 19.67 -2.08
N ASP A 172 -28.65 20.22 -1.17
CA ASP A 172 -28.81 21.67 -0.95
C ASP A 172 -27.90 22.19 0.16
N VAL A 173 -26.99 21.36 0.68
CA VAL A 173 -25.94 21.75 1.62
C VAL A 173 -24.61 21.95 0.87
N THR A 174 -23.87 23.00 1.23
CA THR A 174 -22.55 23.28 0.65
C THR A 174 -21.45 22.69 1.52
N GLU A 175 -20.80 21.64 1.03
CA GLU A 175 -19.70 20.95 1.72
C GLU A 175 -18.63 20.53 0.72
N ASP A 176 -17.41 20.31 1.23
CA ASP A 176 -16.36 19.68 0.43
C ASP A 176 -16.75 18.24 0.10
N TRP A 177 -16.71 17.90 -1.19
CA TRP A 177 -17.08 16.55 -1.63
C TRP A 177 -16.11 15.51 -1.05
N ALA A 178 -14.81 15.77 -1.04
CA ALA A 178 -13.82 14.75 -0.73
C ALA A 178 -13.86 14.28 0.71
N CYS A 179 -14.18 15.16 1.67
CA CYS A 179 -14.30 14.76 3.08
C CYS A 179 -15.44 13.74 3.28
N GLU A 180 -16.68 14.11 2.94
CA GLU A 180 -17.84 13.22 3.11
C GLU A 180 -17.83 12.05 2.13
N ALA A 181 -17.26 12.19 0.93
CA ALA A 181 -17.11 11.07 -0.01
C ALA A 181 -16.09 10.04 0.50
N ARG A 182 -15.05 10.47 1.22
CA ARG A 182 -14.11 9.54 1.84
C ARG A 182 -14.75 8.83 3.02
N ARG A 183 -15.48 9.57 3.87
CA ARG A 183 -16.26 9.02 4.99
C ARG A 183 -17.29 8.01 4.48
N TYR A 184 -18.00 8.33 3.40
CA TYR A 184 -18.91 7.43 2.68
C TYR A 184 -18.18 6.21 2.11
N TYR A 185 -17.08 6.41 1.37
CA TYR A 185 -16.32 5.32 0.76
C TYR A 185 -15.85 4.31 1.79
N PHE A 186 -15.14 4.76 2.85
CA PHE A 186 -14.66 3.84 3.86
C PHE A 186 -15.80 3.29 4.72
N GLY A 187 -16.84 4.07 5.02
CA GLY A 187 -18.03 3.58 5.70
C GLY A 187 -18.68 2.39 4.99
N ILE A 188 -18.94 2.53 3.70
CA ILE A 188 -19.81 1.62 2.93
C ILE A 188 -19.02 0.55 2.17
N VAL A 189 -18.04 0.94 1.36
CA VAL A 189 -17.40 0.04 0.37
C VAL A 189 -15.92 -0.22 0.61
N GLY A 190 -15.30 0.43 1.61
CA GLY A 190 -13.84 0.46 1.81
C GLY A 190 -13.17 -0.92 1.88
N LYS A 191 -13.90 -1.95 2.31
CA LYS A 191 -13.44 -3.35 2.33
C LYS A 191 -13.21 -3.93 0.93
N TYR A 192 -13.94 -3.45 -0.08
CA TYR A 192 -14.00 -4.02 -1.43
C TYR A 192 -13.13 -3.27 -2.45
N GLY A 193 -11.98 -2.73 -2.01
CA GLY A 193 -11.06 -2.00 -2.87
C GLY A 193 -10.67 -2.75 -4.16
N ALA A 194 -10.48 -4.08 -4.12
CA ALA A 194 -10.17 -4.87 -5.32
C ALA A 194 -11.32 -4.89 -6.34
N GLN A 195 -12.56 -4.92 -5.88
CA GLN A 195 -13.75 -4.89 -6.73
C GLN A 195 -13.95 -3.49 -7.32
N VAL A 196 -13.70 -2.44 -6.54
CA VAL A 196 -13.69 -1.06 -7.02
C VAL A 196 -12.62 -0.87 -8.11
N GLN A 197 -11.39 -1.36 -7.89
CA GLN A 197 -10.32 -1.33 -8.90
C GLN A 197 -10.71 -2.06 -10.20
N ALA A 198 -11.37 -3.22 -10.08
CA ALA A 198 -11.89 -3.93 -11.25
C ALA A 198 -12.96 -3.14 -11.99
N LEU A 199 -13.85 -2.45 -11.27
CA LEU A 199 -14.86 -1.57 -11.87
C LEU A 199 -14.22 -0.36 -12.56
N LEU A 200 -13.29 0.34 -11.90
CA LEU A 200 -12.57 1.49 -12.47
C LEU A 200 -11.86 1.11 -13.77
N LYS A 201 -11.25 -0.08 -13.82
CA LYS A 201 -10.62 -0.60 -15.05
C LYS A 201 -11.62 -0.78 -16.20
N LYS A 202 -12.85 -1.22 -15.92
CA LYS A 202 -13.91 -1.32 -16.93
C LYS A 202 -14.39 0.07 -17.35
N ALA A 203 -14.61 0.96 -16.39
CA ALA A 203 -15.06 2.33 -16.62
C ALA A 203 -14.07 3.15 -17.44
N ALA A 204 -12.75 2.87 -17.32
CA ALA A 204 -11.72 3.52 -18.13
C ALA A 204 -11.83 3.28 -19.65
N ALA A 205 -12.59 2.28 -20.08
CA ALA A 205 -12.89 2.03 -21.49
C ALA A 205 -14.09 2.84 -22.02
N LEU A 206 -14.79 3.56 -21.15
CA LEU A 206 -15.97 4.36 -21.47
C LEU A 206 -15.58 5.84 -21.58
N ASP A 207 -16.22 6.57 -22.50
CA ASP A 207 -16.02 8.01 -22.66
C ASP A 207 -16.97 8.77 -21.73
N ILE A 208 -16.67 8.81 -20.43
CA ILE A 208 -17.54 9.38 -19.40
C ILE A 208 -17.33 10.90 -19.30
N LYS A 209 -18.43 11.65 -19.29
CA LYS A 209 -18.46 13.11 -19.06
C LYS A 209 -19.17 13.53 -17.78
N THR A 210 -20.10 12.72 -17.30
CA THR A 210 -20.86 12.98 -16.06
C THR A 210 -21.05 11.68 -15.29
N ILE A 211 -20.91 11.73 -13.98
CA ILE A 211 -21.22 10.63 -13.06
C ILE A 211 -22.42 11.04 -12.21
N CYS A 212 -23.43 10.18 -12.18
CA CYS A 212 -24.69 10.35 -11.48
C CYS A 212 -24.80 9.28 -10.38
N PRO A 213 -24.32 9.55 -9.15
CA PRO A 213 -24.43 8.62 -8.03
C PRO A 213 -25.84 8.59 -7.45
N LEU A 214 -26.11 7.58 -6.63
CA LEU A 214 -27.36 7.44 -5.86
C LEU A 214 -27.40 8.31 -4.60
N HIS A 215 -26.25 8.82 -4.15
CA HIS A 215 -26.15 9.83 -3.09
C HIS A 215 -25.20 10.96 -3.46
N GLY A 216 -25.41 12.14 -2.89
CA GLY A 216 -24.53 13.30 -3.11
C GLY A 216 -24.66 13.90 -4.51
N PRO A 217 -23.79 14.87 -4.86
CA PRO A 217 -23.94 15.67 -6.07
C PRO A 217 -23.62 14.89 -7.35
N VAL A 218 -24.19 15.37 -8.46
CA VAL A 218 -23.79 14.95 -9.81
C VAL A 218 -22.39 15.50 -10.11
N LEU A 219 -21.50 14.63 -10.58
CA LEU A 219 -20.10 14.97 -10.83
C LEU A 219 -19.88 15.15 -12.33
N ASN A 220 -19.65 16.38 -12.77
CA ASN A 220 -19.42 16.74 -14.17
C ASN A 220 -18.15 17.60 -14.38
N GLU A 221 -17.57 18.12 -13.29
CA GLU A 221 -16.39 18.96 -13.31
C GLU A 221 -15.15 18.19 -12.82
N ASN A 222 -14.06 18.23 -13.58
CA ASN A 222 -12.78 17.62 -13.19
C ASN A 222 -12.89 16.14 -12.77
N LEU A 223 -13.47 15.28 -13.62
CA LEU A 223 -13.61 13.84 -13.34
C LEU A 223 -12.29 13.15 -12.95
N GLY A 224 -11.16 13.63 -13.46
CA GLY A 224 -9.84 13.12 -13.09
C GLY A 224 -9.53 13.22 -11.59
N TYR A 225 -10.06 14.25 -10.91
CA TYR A 225 -9.94 14.39 -9.47
C TYR A 225 -10.72 13.30 -8.72
N TYR A 226 -12.02 13.14 -9.00
CA TYR A 226 -12.85 12.14 -8.34
C TYR A 226 -12.38 10.71 -8.61
N LEU A 227 -12.02 10.42 -9.86
CA LEU A 227 -11.48 9.12 -10.26
C LEU A 227 -10.13 8.85 -9.60
N GLY A 228 -9.25 9.84 -9.51
CA GLY A 228 -7.96 9.72 -8.84
C GLY A 228 -8.10 9.45 -7.34
N LEU A 229 -9.09 10.07 -6.68
CA LEU A 229 -9.40 9.79 -5.28
C LEU A 229 -9.93 8.37 -5.08
N TYR A 230 -10.90 7.93 -5.89
CA TYR A 230 -11.41 6.56 -5.82
C TYR A 230 -10.31 5.52 -6.12
N ASP A 231 -9.42 5.78 -7.08
CA ASP A 231 -8.27 4.93 -7.37
C ASP A 231 -7.32 4.86 -6.15
N THR A 232 -7.03 6.01 -5.53
CA THR A 232 -6.22 6.09 -4.31
C THR A 232 -6.85 5.30 -3.17
N TRP A 233 -8.13 5.48 -2.89
CA TRP A 233 -8.80 4.82 -1.77
C TRP A 233 -8.89 3.30 -1.98
N SER A 234 -9.30 2.88 -3.17
CA SER A 234 -9.48 1.45 -3.50
C SER A 234 -8.19 0.66 -3.62
N SER A 235 -7.07 1.33 -3.94
CA SER A 235 -5.73 0.76 -3.92
C SER A 235 -5.06 0.83 -2.55
N TYR A 236 -5.73 1.39 -1.53
CA TYR A 236 -5.16 1.65 -0.21
C TYR A 236 -3.94 2.59 -0.25
N GLY A 237 -3.88 3.44 -1.27
CA GLY A 237 -2.88 4.48 -1.43
C GLY A 237 -2.93 5.51 -0.30
N VAL A 238 -1.87 6.32 -0.20
CA VAL A 238 -1.83 7.47 0.69
C VAL A 238 -2.36 8.67 -0.10
N GLU A 239 -3.42 9.31 0.38
CA GLU A 239 -3.95 10.49 -0.29
C GLU A 239 -3.16 11.74 0.06
N SER A 240 -2.87 11.93 1.35
CA SER A 240 -2.26 13.17 1.84
C SER A 240 -1.01 12.86 2.66
N ASP A 241 0.01 13.69 2.47
CA ASP A 241 1.17 13.70 3.36
C ASP A 241 0.76 14.21 4.75
N GLY A 242 1.19 13.51 5.79
CA GLY A 242 0.89 13.89 7.17
C GLY A 242 0.98 12.71 8.12
N VAL A 243 0.67 12.99 9.39
CA VAL A 243 0.58 12.01 10.47
C VAL A 243 -0.75 12.20 11.19
N MET A 244 -1.53 11.12 11.31
CA MET A 244 -2.68 11.08 12.20
C MET A 244 -2.26 10.52 13.56
N ILE A 245 -2.73 11.14 14.64
CA ILE A 245 -2.62 10.63 16.00
C ILE A 245 -4.03 10.35 16.51
N ALA A 246 -4.39 9.07 16.59
CA ALA A 246 -5.63 8.63 17.21
C ALA A 246 -5.35 8.26 18.66
N TYR A 247 -6.09 8.84 19.60
CA TYR A 247 -5.83 8.60 21.01
C TYR A 247 -7.08 8.47 21.88
N THR A 248 -6.88 7.88 23.06
CA THR A 248 -7.83 7.94 24.17
C THR A 248 -7.09 8.32 25.45
N SER A 249 -7.73 9.10 26.32
CA SER A 249 -7.11 9.51 27.59
C SER A 249 -8.13 9.62 28.72
N VAL A 250 -7.93 8.81 29.77
CA VAL A 250 -8.81 8.77 30.95
C VAL A 250 -8.53 9.94 31.90
N TYR A 251 -7.25 10.16 32.24
CA TYR A 251 -6.82 11.17 33.23
C TYR A 251 -5.92 12.26 32.63
N GLY A 252 -5.89 12.41 31.31
CA GLY A 252 -5.16 13.49 30.63
C GLY A 252 -3.66 13.25 30.39
N HIS A 253 -3.01 12.29 31.04
CA HIS A 253 -1.57 12.05 30.82
C HIS A 253 -1.24 11.55 29.41
N THR A 254 -2.06 10.66 28.83
CA THR A 254 -1.90 10.23 27.42
C THR A 254 -2.11 11.41 26.47
N LYS A 255 -3.11 12.26 26.75
CA LYS A 255 -3.35 13.49 25.97
C LYS A 255 -2.13 14.41 25.99
N ALA A 256 -1.54 14.66 27.16
CA ALA A 256 -0.36 15.52 27.28
C ALA A 256 0.84 14.98 26.48
N ALA A 257 1.03 13.66 26.42
CA ALA A 257 2.08 13.04 25.61
C ALA A 257 1.80 13.12 24.10
N VAL A 258 0.53 12.95 23.71
CA VAL A 258 0.06 13.14 22.33
C VAL A 258 0.27 14.58 21.87
N GLU A 259 -0.07 15.56 22.71
CA GLU A 259 0.14 16.98 22.42
C GLU A 259 1.62 17.30 22.22
N LEU A 260 2.50 16.80 23.09
CA LEU A 260 3.95 16.95 22.94
C LEU A 260 4.47 16.31 21.64
N LEU A 261 4.02 15.10 21.30
CA LEU A 261 4.38 14.46 20.03
C LEU A 261 3.90 15.28 18.83
N ALA A 262 2.66 15.78 18.87
CA ALA A 262 2.10 16.61 17.81
C ALA A 262 2.91 17.90 17.59
N GLU A 263 3.33 18.56 18.68
CA GLU A 263 4.22 19.73 18.61
C GLU A 263 5.56 19.40 17.96
N LYS A 264 6.17 18.26 18.34
CA LYS A 264 7.44 17.81 17.77
C LYS A 264 7.33 17.50 16.27
N LEU A 265 6.28 16.81 15.85
CA LEU A 265 6.03 16.52 14.44
C LEU A 265 5.88 17.81 13.62
N LYS A 266 5.13 18.79 14.12
CA LYS A 266 4.98 20.11 13.47
C LYS A 266 6.33 20.84 13.39
N ALA A 267 7.10 20.87 14.47
CA ALA A 267 8.41 21.51 14.52
C ALA A 267 9.43 20.87 13.54
N LYS A 268 9.28 19.56 13.27
CA LYS A 268 10.09 18.79 12.31
C LYS A 268 9.58 18.87 10.87
N GLY A 269 8.62 19.76 10.59
CA GLY A 269 8.16 20.04 9.24
C GLY A 269 7.13 19.05 8.69
N CYS A 270 6.43 18.30 9.55
CA CYS A 270 5.30 17.50 9.12
C CYS A 270 4.22 18.40 8.49
N PRO A 271 3.78 18.16 7.25
CA PRO A 271 2.89 19.06 6.52
C PRO A 271 1.49 19.15 7.15
N LYS A 272 1.03 18.05 7.76
CA LYS A 272 -0.24 17.97 8.47
C LYS A 272 -0.13 17.00 9.64
N VAL A 273 -0.55 17.46 10.82
CA VAL A 273 -0.70 16.61 12.01
C VAL A 273 -2.16 16.66 12.43
N VAL A 274 -2.86 15.54 12.29
CA VAL A 274 -4.23 15.36 12.78
C VAL A 274 -4.17 14.72 14.15
N VAL A 275 -4.92 15.25 15.11
CA VAL A 275 -5.00 14.71 16.48
C VAL A 275 -6.47 14.46 16.76
N CYS A 276 -6.84 13.19 16.93
CA CYS A 276 -8.21 12.75 17.09
C CYS A 276 -8.41 12.05 18.43
N ASP A 277 -9.28 12.60 19.27
CA ASP A 277 -9.76 12.01 20.51
C ASP A 277 -10.94 11.07 20.24
N LEU A 278 -10.64 9.77 20.14
CA LEU A 278 -11.61 8.75 19.75
C LEU A 278 -12.80 8.61 20.71
N ALA A 279 -12.73 9.18 21.92
CA ALA A 279 -13.83 9.15 22.88
C ALA A 279 -14.77 10.37 22.77
N ARG A 280 -14.46 11.35 21.91
CA ARG A 280 -15.16 12.63 21.81
C ARG A 280 -15.51 13.03 20.38
N GLU A 281 -14.76 12.52 19.41
CA GLU A 281 -14.91 12.83 17.98
C GLU A 281 -15.64 11.70 17.23
N ASP A 282 -16.07 11.98 16.01
CA ASP A 282 -16.75 11.02 15.14
C ASP A 282 -15.81 9.86 14.76
N MET A 283 -16.22 8.63 15.09
CA MET A 283 -15.45 7.42 14.81
C MET A 283 -15.27 7.17 13.30
N ALA A 284 -16.27 7.46 12.48
CA ALA A 284 -16.20 7.30 11.03
C ALA A 284 -15.27 8.35 10.40
N GLU A 285 -15.26 9.58 10.91
CA GLU A 285 -14.29 10.62 10.52
C GLU A 285 -12.86 10.20 10.91
N ALA A 286 -12.66 9.71 12.14
CA ALA A 286 -11.37 9.19 12.56
C ALA A 286 -10.87 8.04 11.64
N VAL A 287 -11.77 7.13 11.25
CA VAL A 287 -11.43 6.01 10.37
C VAL A 287 -11.04 6.50 8.98
N GLU A 288 -11.78 7.43 8.38
CA GLU A 288 -11.44 7.95 7.04
C GLU A 288 -10.09 8.68 7.04
N ASP A 289 -9.80 9.46 8.09
CA ASP A 289 -8.52 10.17 8.23
C ASP A 289 -7.35 9.17 8.40
N ALA A 290 -7.57 8.03 9.07
CA ALA A 290 -6.54 6.99 9.16
C ALA A 290 -6.16 6.44 7.77
N PHE A 291 -7.13 6.26 6.88
CA PHE A 291 -6.87 5.85 5.50
C PHE A 291 -6.28 6.98 4.65
N ARG A 292 -6.52 8.26 4.99
CA ARG A 292 -5.98 9.41 4.28
C ARG A 292 -4.45 9.52 4.36
N TYR A 293 -3.87 9.30 5.54
CA TYR A 293 -2.44 9.50 5.79
C TYR A 293 -1.63 8.19 5.76
N GLY A 294 -0.35 8.29 5.38
CA GLY A 294 0.56 7.13 5.37
C GLY A 294 1.08 6.70 6.74
N LYS A 295 0.87 7.54 7.76
CA LYS A 295 1.46 7.40 9.10
C LYS A 295 0.38 7.60 10.16
N LEU A 296 0.27 6.63 11.08
CA LEU A 296 -0.71 6.61 12.17
C LEU A 296 0.00 6.40 13.51
N VAL A 297 -0.35 7.20 14.52
CA VAL A 297 0.05 6.97 15.91
C VAL A 297 -1.19 6.50 16.67
N LEU A 298 -1.10 5.35 17.32
CA LEU A 298 -2.15 4.83 18.21
C LEU A 298 -1.71 5.02 19.66
N ALA A 299 -2.45 5.85 20.41
CA ALA A 299 -2.12 6.20 21.78
C ALA A 299 -3.27 5.88 22.74
N THR A 300 -3.07 4.91 23.65
CA THR A 300 -4.14 4.51 24.58
C THR A 300 -3.60 4.09 25.94
N THR A 301 -4.47 4.09 26.94
CA THR A 301 -4.20 3.44 28.21
C THR A 301 -4.46 1.94 28.13
N THR A 302 -3.76 1.19 28.97
CA THR A 302 -4.18 -0.15 29.37
C THR A 302 -5.45 -0.02 30.21
N TYR A 303 -6.48 -0.77 29.87
CA TYR A 303 -7.79 -0.75 30.50
C TYR A 303 -8.31 -2.19 30.62
N ASN A 304 -8.56 -2.66 31.84
CA ASN A 304 -9.00 -4.04 32.12
C ASN A 304 -8.13 -5.14 31.50
N ALA A 305 -6.80 -5.02 31.65
CA ALA A 305 -5.80 -5.90 31.01
C ALA A 305 -5.85 -5.94 29.47
N ASP A 306 -6.46 -4.90 28.89
CA ASP A 306 -6.69 -4.74 27.46
C ASP A 306 -6.49 -3.25 27.08
N ILE A 307 -7.05 -2.78 25.96
CA ILE A 307 -7.08 -1.36 25.56
C ILE A 307 -8.42 -0.69 25.82
N PHE A 308 -8.43 0.65 25.81
CA PHE A 308 -9.65 1.42 26.01
C PHE A 308 -10.69 1.13 24.90
N PRO A 309 -12.01 1.03 25.20
CA PRO A 309 -13.01 0.57 24.25
C PRO A 309 -13.02 1.32 22.91
N PHE A 310 -12.97 2.65 22.91
CA PHE A 310 -12.95 3.43 21.67
C PHE A 310 -11.71 3.16 20.80
N MET A 311 -10.54 2.90 21.40
CA MET A 311 -9.36 2.49 20.64
C MET A 311 -9.54 1.10 20.02
N ARG A 312 -10.20 0.18 20.73
CA ARG A 312 -10.51 -1.15 20.19
C ARG A 312 -11.42 -1.03 18.98
N THR A 313 -12.55 -0.34 19.12
CA THR A 313 -13.51 -0.13 18.04
C THR A 313 -12.86 0.52 16.83
N PHE A 314 -12.00 1.52 17.05
CA PHE A 314 -11.23 2.15 15.98
C PHE A 314 -10.36 1.14 15.22
N ILE A 315 -9.55 0.33 15.91
CA ILE A 315 -8.70 -0.67 15.25
C ILE A 315 -9.54 -1.77 14.57
N GLU A 316 -10.67 -2.17 15.16
CA GLU A 316 -11.63 -3.10 14.55
C GLU A 316 -12.16 -2.53 13.22
N HIS A 317 -12.56 -1.26 13.20
CA HIS A 317 -13.01 -0.58 11.98
C HIS A 317 -11.93 -0.49 10.90
N LEU A 318 -10.66 -0.30 11.27
CA LEU A 318 -9.55 -0.31 10.32
C LEU A 318 -9.33 -1.71 9.73
N THR A 319 -9.25 -2.71 10.60
CA THR A 319 -8.91 -4.09 10.22
C THR A 319 -10.02 -4.77 9.42
N GLU A 320 -11.29 -4.51 9.72
CA GLU A 320 -12.42 -5.05 8.95
C GLU A 320 -12.47 -4.53 7.51
N ARG A 321 -11.88 -3.35 7.29
CA ARG A 321 -11.72 -2.68 5.99
C ARG A 321 -10.37 -2.98 5.33
N GLY A 322 -9.55 -3.87 5.90
CA GLY A 322 -8.30 -4.30 5.28
C GLY A 322 -7.17 -3.27 5.33
N TYR A 323 -7.12 -2.42 6.36
CA TYR A 323 -6.07 -1.41 6.55
C TYR A 323 -4.64 -1.96 6.33
N GLN A 324 -3.90 -1.32 5.44
CA GLN A 324 -2.62 -1.84 4.92
C GLN A 324 -1.73 -0.73 4.34
N ASN A 325 -0.46 -1.04 4.10
CA ASN A 325 0.54 -0.12 3.53
C ASN A 325 0.73 1.15 4.36
N ARG A 326 0.95 1.01 5.67
CA ARG A 326 1.04 2.14 6.62
C ARG A 326 2.18 1.96 7.61
N THR A 327 2.73 3.08 8.06
CA THR A 327 3.66 3.12 9.19
C THR A 327 2.89 3.47 10.46
N ILE A 328 3.06 2.68 11.51
CA ILE A 328 2.31 2.81 12.76
C ILE A 328 3.27 3.00 13.92
N ALA A 329 3.09 4.04 14.71
CA ALA A 329 3.74 4.20 16.01
C ALA A 329 2.76 3.89 17.15
N LEU A 330 3.24 3.27 18.21
CA LEU A 330 2.42 2.91 19.37
C LEU A 330 2.84 3.71 20.59
N MET A 331 1.85 4.23 21.32
CA MET A 331 2.03 4.88 22.61
C MET A 331 1.13 4.18 23.64
N GLU A 332 1.75 3.66 24.70
CA GLU A 332 1.03 3.01 25.80
C GLU A 332 1.16 3.77 27.12
N ASN A 333 0.06 3.84 27.86
CA ASN A 333 0.05 4.25 29.25
C ASN A 333 -0.48 3.11 30.14
N GLY A 334 0.16 2.86 31.27
CA GLY A 334 -0.32 1.93 32.30
C GLY A 334 0.40 2.17 33.62
N SER A 335 -0.11 1.67 34.75
CA SER A 335 0.49 1.99 36.06
C SER A 335 1.30 0.84 36.68
N TRP A 336 0.77 -0.39 36.65
CA TRP A 336 1.42 -1.55 37.27
C TRP A 336 1.60 -2.75 36.33
N ALA A 337 0.86 -2.80 35.21
CA ALA A 337 0.96 -3.87 34.21
C ALA A 337 0.52 -3.35 32.82
N PRO A 338 1.34 -2.53 32.14
CA PRO A 338 1.01 -2.02 30.82
C PRO A 338 0.96 -3.15 29.78
N LEU A 339 -0.14 -3.22 29.04
CA LEU A 339 -0.39 -4.23 28.00
C LEU A 339 -0.89 -3.63 26.69
N ALA A 340 -1.24 -2.34 26.67
CA ALA A 340 -1.87 -1.70 25.54
C ALA A 340 -1.08 -1.85 24.23
N ALA A 341 0.24 -1.66 24.24
CA ALA A 341 1.03 -1.82 23.01
C ALA A 341 0.99 -3.27 22.48
N LYS A 342 1.05 -4.26 23.37
CA LYS A 342 0.96 -5.68 23.00
C LYS A 342 -0.40 -6.00 22.37
N VAL A 343 -1.48 -5.50 22.95
CA VAL A 343 -2.83 -5.69 22.41
C VAL A 343 -2.99 -5.04 21.04
N MET A 344 -2.59 -3.77 20.90
CA MET A 344 -2.66 -3.06 19.61
C MET A 344 -1.85 -3.80 18.53
N ARG A 345 -0.66 -4.32 18.86
CA ARG A 345 0.12 -5.17 17.95
C ARG A 345 -0.67 -6.39 17.51
N GLY A 346 -1.24 -7.14 18.46
CA GLY A 346 -2.01 -8.35 18.16
C GLY A 346 -3.22 -8.09 17.26
N MET A 347 -3.91 -6.96 17.45
CA MET A 347 -5.04 -6.57 16.59
C MET A 347 -4.61 -6.22 15.16
N LEU A 348 -3.36 -5.82 14.95
CA LEU A 348 -2.82 -5.41 13.65
C LEU A 348 -2.04 -6.53 12.91
N GLU A 349 -1.81 -7.70 13.54
CA GLU A 349 -0.98 -8.78 12.98
C GLU A 349 -1.46 -9.30 11.60
N GLY A 350 -2.77 -9.21 11.31
CA GLY A 350 -3.33 -9.61 10.02
C GLY A 350 -3.20 -8.56 8.90
N GLY A 351 -2.72 -7.36 9.22
CA GLY A 351 -2.60 -6.26 8.26
C GLY A 351 -1.45 -6.47 7.27
N LYS A 352 -1.67 -6.10 6.00
CA LYS A 352 -0.67 -6.22 4.95
C LYS A 352 0.27 -5.01 4.95
N ASN A 353 1.58 -5.25 4.84
CA ASN A 353 2.60 -4.20 4.71
C ASN A 353 2.48 -3.10 5.78
N LEU A 354 2.13 -3.47 7.01
CA LEU A 354 2.16 -2.56 8.16
C LEU A 354 3.56 -2.56 8.77
N THR A 355 4.14 -1.37 8.93
CA THR A 355 5.42 -1.19 9.62
C THR A 355 5.16 -0.59 10.98
N ILE A 356 5.38 -1.36 12.06
CA ILE A 356 5.25 -0.83 13.42
C ILE A 356 6.61 -0.32 13.90
N LEU A 357 6.70 0.97 14.22
CA LEU A 357 7.93 1.62 14.64
C LEU A 357 8.36 1.21 16.06
N GLU A 358 9.67 1.34 16.31
CA GLU A 358 10.30 1.20 17.61
C GLU A 358 11.17 2.44 17.89
N PRO A 359 11.26 2.92 19.13
CA PRO A 359 10.66 2.34 20.33
C PRO A 359 9.16 2.62 20.45
N VAL A 360 8.42 1.71 21.08
CA VAL A 360 7.09 2.05 21.65
C VAL A 360 7.25 3.18 22.67
N ILE A 361 6.41 4.22 22.56
CA ILE A 361 6.38 5.31 23.54
C ILE A 361 5.65 4.81 24.78
N LYS A 362 6.40 4.55 25.85
CA LYS A 362 5.86 3.99 27.08
C LYS A 362 5.75 5.04 28.19
N MET A 363 4.64 5.00 28.90
CA MET A 363 4.40 5.79 30.12
C MET A 363 3.95 4.91 31.27
N THR A 364 4.47 5.21 32.46
CA THR A 364 4.00 4.62 33.72
C THR A 364 3.17 5.66 34.47
N SER A 365 1.87 5.70 34.23
CA SER A 365 0.91 6.72 34.69
C SER A 365 1.08 8.10 34.05
N ALA A 366 2.29 8.67 34.08
CA ALA A 366 2.62 10.01 33.57
C ALA A 366 3.93 10.01 32.77
N MET A 367 4.17 11.08 32.00
CA MET A 367 5.42 11.26 31.25
C MET A 367 6.61 11.42 32.20
N ASN A 368 7.73 10.78 31.85
CA ASN A 368 9.05 11.01 32.42
C ASN A 368 10.05 11.34 31.29
N ASP A 369 11.33 11.44 31.61
CA ASP A 369 12.36 11.78 30.61
C ASP A 369 12.55 10.67 29.56
N ASP A 370 12.45 9.38 29.95
CA ASP A 370 12.47 8.26 29.00
C ASP A 370 11.32 8.35 27.98
N THR A 371 10.12 8.75 28.43
CA THR A 371 8.98 8.98 27.54
C THR A 371 9.29 10.10 26.54
N LYS A 372 9.88 11.22 27.00
CA LYS A 372 10.22 12.35 26.12
C LYS A 372 11.28 11.95 25.10
N ASP A 373 12.27 11.16 25.49
CA ASP A 373 13.30 10.64 24.60
C ASP A 373 12.71 9.69 23.55
N ALA A 374 11.74 8.86 23.93
CA ALA A 374 11.00 8.02 22.99
C ALA A 374 10.16 8.86 22.00
N ILE A 375 9.47 9.91 22.48
CA ILE A 375 8.74 10.85 21.63
C ILE A 375 9.68 11.53 20.62
N GLU A 376 10.88 11.93 21.06
CA GLU A 376 11.88 12.54 20.18
C GLU A 376 12.28 11.58 19.04
N LYS A 377 12.65 10.34 19.38
CA LYS A 377 13.04 9.30 18.39
C LYS A 377 11.91 8.97 17.42
N VAL A 378 10.70 8.73 17.93
CA VAL A 378 9.54 8.41 17.08
C VAL A 378 9.18 9.58 16.18
N SER A 379 9.26 10.82 16.67
CA SER A 379 9.02 11.99 15.83
C SER A 379 10.10 12.18 14.75
N ASP A 380 11.36 11.82 15.01
CA ASP A 380 12.42 11.78 13.98
C ASP A 380 12.09 10.75 12.90
N GLU A 381 11.71 9.52 13.28
CA GLU A 381 11.38 8.46 12.33
C GLU A 381 10.16 8.81 11.48
N LEU A 382 9.09 9.31 12.11
CA LEU A 382 7.89 9.74 11.40
C LEU A 382 8.14 10.94 10.47
N CYS A 383 9.14 11.78 10.77
CA CYS A 383 9.50 12.95 9.97
C CYS A 383 10.77 12.78 9.12
N MET A 384 11.36 11.59 9.05
CA MET A 384 12.66 11.37 8.40
C MET A 384 12.74 11.96 6.99
N GLU A 385 11.71 11.73 6.18
CA GLU A 385 11.62 12.25 4.81
C GLU A 385 11.46 13.77 4.75
N TYR A 386 10.75 14.36 5.71
CA TYR A 386 10.53 15.81 5.79
C TYR A 386 11.83 16.52 6.24
N LEU A 387 12.51 15.94 7.23
CA LEU A 387 13.81 16.41 7.71
C LEU A 387 14.88 16.37 6.62
N ALA A 388 14.90 15.32 5.80
CA ALA A 388 15.86 15.18 4.71
C ALA A 388 15.64 16.17 3.56
N LYS A 389 14.40 16.66 3.37
CA LYS A 389 14.05 17.65 2.33
C LYS A 389 14.34 19.10 2.76
N GLN A 390 14.53 19.37 4.05
CA GLN A 390 14.78 20.71 4.58
C GLN A 390 16.28 20.98 4.74
N ASP A 391 16.77 22.08 4.14
CA ASP A 391 18.21 22.36 4.08
C ASP A 391 18.86 22.49 5.48
N SER A 392 18.12 23.03 6.45
CA SER A 392 18.58 23.25 7.82
C SER A 392 18.66 21.99 8.68
N THR A 393 17.91 20.93 8.33
CA THR A 393 17.82 19.69 9.13
C THR A 393 18.37 18.46 8.43
N ALA A 394 18.65 18.56 7.12
CA ALA A 394 19.17 17.44 6.35
C ALA A 394 20.58 17.03 6.79
N ASN A 395 20.77 15.74 7.06
CA ASN A 395 22.12 15.17 7.22
C ASN A 395 22.80 15.04 5.84
N LYS A 396 23.54 16.08 5.45
CA LYS A 396 24.26 16.14 4.16
C LYS A 396 25.44 15.16 4.04
N SER A 397 25.69 14.33 5.06
CA SER A 397 26.78 13.36 5.10
C SER A 397 26.33 11.95 5.46
N ASP A 398 25.04 11.62 5.30
CA ASP A 398 24.56 10.25 5.48
C ASP A 398 25.01 9.33 4.32
N LEU A 399 26.19 8.71 4.50
CA LEU A 399 26.76 7.77 3.54
C LEU A 399 25.94 6.49 3.37
N LYS A 400 24.90 6.26 4.20
CA LYS A 400 23.96 5.15 3.96
C LYS A 400 23.24 5.28 2.62
N ALA A 401 23.11 6.49 2.09
CA ALA A 401 22.58 6.71 0.74
C ALA A 401 23.33 5.90 -0.33
N LEU A 402 24.63 5.63 -0.15
CA LEU A 402 25.42 4.81 -1.07
C LEU A 402 24.99 3.34 -1.07
N PHE A 403 24.41 2.82 0.03
CA PHE A 403 23.87 1.46 0.09
C PHE A 403 22.58 1.30 -0.72
N ASN A 404 21.94 2.40 -1.15
CA ASN A 404 20.77 2.35 -2.03
C ASN A 404 21.16 2.21 -3.52
N ILE A 405 22.46 2.27 -3.84
CA ILE A 405 22.94 1.89 -5.18
C ILE A 405 22.78 0.37 -5.32
N GLY A 406 22.06 -0.07 -6.35
CA GLY A 406 21.81 -1.49 -6.58
C GLY A 406 23.10 -2.25 -6.92
N TYR A 407 23.50 -3.19 -6.06
CA TYR A 407 24.63 -4.08 -6.30
C TYR A 407 24.18 -5.54 -6.26
N GLY A 408 24.55 -6.32 -7.28
CA GLY A 408 24.58 -7.78 -7.17
C GLY A 408 25.81 -8.23 -6.38
N LEU A 409 25.83 -9.50 -5.98
CA LEU A 409 26.99 -10.16 -5.41
C LEU A 409 27.48 -11.25 -6.35
N TYR A 410 28.78 -11.23 -6.60
CA TYR A 410 29.41 -12.05 -7.63
C TYR A 410 30.64 -12.76 -7.07
N VAL A 411 30.89 -13.99 -7.50
CA VAL A 411 32.23 -14.59 -7.37
C VAL A 411 32.98 -14.34 -8.67
N VAL A 412 34.06 -13.56 -8.61
CA VAL A 412 34.97 -13.39 -9.74
C VAL A 412 36.07 -14.44 -9.63
N THR A 413 36.27 -15.23 -10.68
CA THR A 413 37.29 -16.30 -10.71
C THR A 413 38.40 -15.99 -11.70
N CYS A 414 39.61 -16.43 -11.36
CA CYS A 414 40.83 -16.20 -12.11
C CYS A 414 41.82 -17.35 -11.86
N ASN A 415 42.85 -17.48 -12.72
CA ASN A 415 43.90 -18.48 -12.57
C ASN A 415 45.24 -17.85 -12.94
N ASP A 416 46.28 -18.05 -12.12
CA ASP A 416 47.62 -17.46 -12.29
C ASP A 416 48.58 -18.30 -13.16
N GLY A 417 48.05 -19.34 -13.82
CA GLY A 417 48.79 -20.37 -14.56
C GLY A 417 49.15 -21.58 -13.70
N LYS A 418 48.97 -21.53 -12.38
CA LYS A 418 49.30 -22.63 -11.44
C LYS A 418 48.11 -23.05 -10.59
N LYS A 419 47.30 -22.10 -10.12
CA LYS A 419 46.15 -22.36 -9.24
C LYS A 419 44.93 -21.51 -9.60
N ASP A 420 43.76 -22.11 -9.40
CA ASP A 420 42.49 -21.42 -9.48
C ASP A 420 42.28 -20.57 -8.22
N ASN A 421 41.65 -19.41 -8.38
CA ASN A 421 41.34 -18.50 -7.29
C ASN A 421 40.04 -17.74 -7.57
N GLY A 422 39.40 -17.25 -6.52
CA GLY A 422 38.20 -16.42 -6.64
C GLY A 422 38.07 -15.39 -5.52
N LEU A 423 37.19 -14.42 -5.71
CA LEU A 423 36.81 -13.47 -4.67
C LEU A 423 35.36 -13.02 -4.81
N ILE A 424 34.77 -12.56 -3.71
CA ILE A 424 33.49 -11.85 -3.75
C ILE A 424 33.70 -10.41 -4.23
N VAL A 425 32.89 -9.98 -5.19
CA VAL A 425 32.83 -8.61 -5.71
C VAL A 425 31.36 -8.18 -5.72
N ASN A 426 31.09 -6.92 -5.41
CA ASN A 426 29.76 -6.29 -5.55
C ASN A 426 29.73 -5.20 -6.62
N THR A 427 30.90 -4.77 -7.12
CA THR A 427 31.03 -3.70 -8.11
C THR A 427 31.24 -4.30 -9.51
N VAL A 428 30.15 -4.80 -10.08
CA VAL A 428 30.06 -5.28 -11.46
C VAL A 428 28.94 -4.51 -12.16
N SER A 429 29.20 -4.01 -13.35
CA SER A 429 28.16 -3.35 -14.16
C SER A 429 28.41 -3.54 -15.64
N GLN A 430 27.35 -3.81 -16.41
CA GLN A 430 27.41 -3.68 -17.86
C GLN A 430 27.48 -2.19 -18.21
N VAL A 431 28.53 -1.78 -18.91
CA VAL A 431 28.77 -0.36 -19.24
C VAL A 431 28.34 0.00 -20.65
N THR A 432 28.35 -0.95 -21.59
CA THR A 432 27.78 -0.82 -22.94
C THR A 432 27.21 -2.15 -23.40
N ASN A 433 26.15 -2.13 -24.21
CA ASN A 433 25.56 -3.33 -24.82
C ASN A 433 25.97 -3.53 -26.29
N THR A 434 26.56 -2.53 -26.96
CA THR A 434 27.07 -2.63 -28.34
C THR A 434 28.33 -1.75 -28.51
N PRO A 435 29.54 -2.33 -28.46
CA PRO A 435 29.83 -3.73 -28.13
C PRO A 435 29.56 -4.02 -26.65
N ASN A 436 29.32 -5.28 -26.29
CA ASN A 436 29.12 -5.68 -24.89
C ASN A 436 30.40 -5.44 -24.07
N ARG A 437 30.28 -4.64 -23.00
CA ARG A 437 31.37 -4.36 -22.06
C ARG A 437 30.89 -4.44 -20.62
N ILE A 438 31.71 -5.04 -19.77
CA ILE A 438 31.47 -5.16 -18.33
C ILE A 438 32.63 -4.54 -17.57
N ALA A 439 32.32 -3.68 -16.60
CA ALA A 439 33.29 -3.15 -15.65
C ALA A 439 33.27 -3.98 -14.36
N VAL A 440 34.45 -4.35 -13.87
CA VAL A 440 34.66 -5.06 -12.60
C VAL A 440 35.68 -4.30 -11.78
N THR A 441 35.29 -3.84 -10.60
CA THR A 441 36.20 -3.09 -9.71
C THR A 441 36.66 -3.95 -8.56
N ILE A 442 37.98 -4.07 -8.39
CA ILE A 442 38.59 -4.96 -7.40
C ILE A 442 39.63 -4.19 -6.57
N ASN A 443 39.59 -4.37 -5.25
CA ASN A 443 40.59 -3.81 -4.34
C ASN A 443 41.99 -4.36 -4.67
N LYS A 444 42.99 -3.47 -4.76
CA LYS A 444 44.37 -3.82 -5.14
C LYS A 444 45.06 -4.78 -4.17
N GLN A 445 44.58 -4.91 -2.94
CA GLN A 445 45.13 -5.85 -1.95
C GLN A 445 44.72 -7.30 -2.22
N ASN A 446 43.62 -7.52 -2.96
CA ASN A 446 43.15 -8.87 -3.29
C ASN A 446 44.09 -9.60 -4.23
N TYR A 447 44.28 -10.90 -3.99
CA TYR A 447 45.15 -11.73 -4.84
C TYR A 447 44.67 -11.73 -6.29
N SER A 448 43.36 -11.83 -6.46
CA SER A 448 42.70 -11.86 -7.76
C SER A 448 42.95 -10.60 -8.58
N HIS A 449 43.13 -9.42 -7.96
CA HIS A 449 43.45 -8.19 -8.69
C HIS A 449 44.74 -8.35 -9.49
N HIS A 450 45.81 -8.81 -8.82
CA HIS A 450 47.10 -8.99 -9.49
C HIS A 450 47.06 -10.10 -10.54
N VAL A 451 46.38 -11.21 -10.24
CA VAL A 451 46.23 -12.32 -11.19
C VAL A 451 45.52 -11.84 -12.45
N ILE A 452 44.40 -11.14 -12.32
CA ILE A 452 43.62 -10.64 -13.46
C ILE A 452 44.40 -9.57 -14.22
N LYS A 453 45.12 -8.68 -13.52
CA LYS A 453 45.99 -7.68 -14.15
C LYS A 453 47.12 -8.32 -14.96
N GLN A 454 47.63 -9.47 -14.52
CA GLN A 454 48.67 -10.22 -15.23
C GLN A 454 48.11 -11.02 -16.42
N THR A 455 46.96 -11.67 -16.25
CA THR A 455 46.46 -12.65 -17.24
C THR A 455 45.47 -12.05 -18.24
N GLY A 456 44.85 -10.92 -17.89
CA GLY A 456 43.81 -10.28 -18.68
C GLY A 456 42.52 -11.09 -18.79
N LYS A 457 42.31 -12.10 -17.94
CA LYS A 457 41.13 -12.99 -17.99
C LYS A 457 40.47 -13.12 -16.62
N MET A 458 39.14 -13.15 -16.62
CA MET A 458 38.34 -13.48 -15.44
C MET A 458 36.99 -14.08 -15.85
N ASN A 459 36.32 -14.80 -14.93
CA ASN A 459 34.88 -15.04 -15.05
C ASN A 459 34.13 -14.28 -13.96
N ILE A 460 32.88 -13.92 -14.25
CA ILE A 460 31.92 -13.44 -13.27
C ILE A 460 30.88 -14.54 -13.06
N ASN A 461 30.65 -14.92 -11.82
CA ASN A 461 29.61 -15.85 -11.41
C ASN A 461 28.55 -15.06 -10.63
N CYS A 462 27.35 -14.90 -11.17
CA CYS A 462 26.25 -14.19 -10.52
C CYS A 462 25.63 -15.10 -9.47
N LEU A 463 25.83 -14.78 -8.18
CA LEU A 463 25.27 -15.58 -7.10
C LEU A 463 23.75 -15.49 -7.11
N SER A 464 23.06 -16.62 -6.91
CA SER A 464 21.62 -16.64 -6.65
C SER A 464 21.34 -16.46 -5.16
N VAL A 465 20.10 -16.12 -4.81
CA VAL A 465 19.63 -16.05 -3.41
C VAL A 465 19.79 -17.36 -2.64
N ASP A 466 20.03 -18.49 -3.32
CA ASP A 466 20.29 -19.80 -2.71
C ASP A 466 21.73 -19.93 -2.17
N ALA A 467 22.61 -18.97 -2.44
CA ALA A 467 24.00 -19.03 -2.01
C ALA A 467 24.11 -18.96 -0.47
N PRO A 468 24.58 -20.04 0.20
CA PRO A 468 24.72 -20.03 1.65
C PRO A 468 25.87 -19.12 2.09
N PHE A 469 25.87 -18.70 3.35
CA PHE A 469 26.95 -17.88 3.93
C PHE A 469 28.34 -18.47 3.68
N LYS A 470 28.44 -19.81 3.61
CA LYS A 470 29.67 -20.55 3.31
C LYS A 470 30.38 -20.11 2.03
N VAL A 471 29.64 -19.71 0.99
CA VAL A 471 30.23 -19.18 -0.25
C VAL A 471 31.01 -17.88 0.02
N PHE A 472 30.46 -17.02 0.88
CA PHE A 472 31.11 -15.77 1.29
C PHE A 472 32.30 -16.03 2.21
N GLU A 473 32.26 -17.09 3.03
CA GLU A 473 33.43 -17.51 3.81
C GLU A 473 34.58 -17.97 2.93
N ASP A 474 34.30 -18.81 1.93
CA ASP A 474 35.33 -19.39 1.06
C ASP A 474 35.95 -18.33 0.13
N PHE A 475 35.11 -17.48 -0.47
CA PHE A 475 35.57 -16.52 -1.48
C PHE A 475 35.79 -15.11 -0.94
N GLY A 476 35.09 -14.68 0.11
CA GLY A 476 35.14 -13.31 0.64
C GLY A 476 36.08 -13.09 1.82
N PHE A 477 36.27 -14.08 2.71
CA PHE A 477 37.01 -13.89 3.97
C PHE A 477 38.38 -14.57 4.04
N ARG A 478 38.76 -15.34 3.02
CA ARG A 478 40.07 -16.00 2.95
C ARG A 478 40.89 -15.43 1.80
N SER A 479 42.22 -15.42 1.93
CA SER A 479 43.12 -14.95 0.87
C SER A 479 43.61 -16.12 0.03
N GLY A 480 43.42 -16.07 -1.29
CA GLY A 480 43.90 -17.10 -2.21
C GLY A 480 45.43 -17.24 -2.28
N ARG A 481 46.18 -16.34 -1.61
CA ARG A 481 47.63 -16.48 -1.45
C ARG A 481 47.99 -17.67 -0.57
N THR A 482 47.20 -17.94 0.47
CA THR A 482 47.52 -18.91 1.53
C THR A 482 46.61 -20.13 1.54
N VAL A 483 45.48 -20.09 0.84
CA VAL A 483 44.50 -21.19 0.84
C VAL A 483 44.06 -21.56 -0.58
N ASP A 484 43.73 -22.83 -0.79
CA ASP A 484 42.94 -23.24 -1.96
C ASP A 484 41.46 -22.95 -1.68
N LYS A 485 40.88 -21.99 -2.42
CA LYS A 485 39.48 -21.59 -2.26
C LYS A 485 38.49 -22.55 -2.95
N PHE A 486 38.99 -23.44 -3.81
CA PHE A 486 38.19 -24.43 -4.52
C PHE A 486 38.37 -25.84 -3.95
N GLU A 487 39.01 -25.98 -2.79
CA GLU A 487 39.08 -27.25 -2.09
C GLU A 487 37.65 -27.76 -1.79
N GLY A 488 37.34 -28.99 -2.23
CA GLY A 488 36.01 -29.58 -2.08
C GLY A 488 34.95 -29.11 -3.10
N TRP A 489 35.32 -28.23 -4.06
CA TRP A 489 34.44 -27.81 -5.14
C TRP A 489 34.69 -28.62 -6.42
N GLU A 490 33.62 -29.00 -7.11
CA GLU A 490 33.71 -29.52 -8.48
C GLU A 490 34.20 -28.40 -9.41
N LYS A 491 35.20 -28.72 -10.25
CA LYS A 491 35.86 -27.75 -11.13
C LYS A 491 35.30 -27.85 -12.55
N LEU A 492 34.31 -27.02 -12.85
CA LEU A 492 33.82 -26.81 -14.22
C LEU A 492 34.59 -25.66 -14.87
N ARG A 493 35.00 -25.81 -16.13
CA ARG A 493 35.76 -24.79 -16.87
C ARG A 493 34.98 -24.21 -18.05
N SER A 494 35.14 -22.91 -18.22
CA SER A 494 34.64 -22.12 -19.34
C SER A 494 35.64 -22.07 -20.50
N ASP A 495 35.26 -21.47 -21.63
CA ASP A 495 36.06 -21.46 -22.86
C ASP A 495 37.39 -20.70 -22.72
N ASN A 496 37.46 -19.75 -21.77
CA ASN A 496 38.70 -19.02 -21.49
C ASN A 496 39.68 -19.80 -20.58
N GLY A 497 39.31 -21.01 -20.14
CA GLY A 497 40.08 -21.91 -19.30
C GLY A 497 39.93 -21.67 -17.79
N LEU A 498 39.10 -20.73 -17.35
CA LEU A 498 38.87 -20.43 -15.94
C LEU A 498 37.72 -21.26 -15.36
N VAL A 499 37.78 -21.51 -14.04
CA VAL A 499 36.71 -22.22 -13.31
C VAL A 499 35.49 -21.31 -13.16
N PHE A 500 34.29 -21.86 -13.32
CA PHE A 500 33.04 -21.22 -12.89
C PHE A 500 32.36 -22.12 -11.83
N LEU A 501 31.50 -21.53 -11.01
CA LEU A 501 30.86 -22.23 -9.89
C LEU A 501 29.79 -23.21 -10.41
N PRO A 502 29.77 -24.48 -9.94
CA PRO A 502 28.79 -25.47 -10.39
C PRO A 502 27.39 -25.27 -9.78
N LYS A 503 27.26 -24.48 -8.72
CA LYS A 503 26.01 -24.26 -7.97
C LYS A 503 26.00 -22.89 -7.30
N TYR A 504 24.83 -22.49 -6.80
CA TYR A 504 24.56 -21.20 -6.15
C TYR A 504 24.73 -19.98 -7.05
N ILE A 505 24.62 -20.20 -8.37
CA ILE A 505 24.70 -19.15 -9.38
C ILE A 505 23.50 -19.26 -10.31
N ASN A 506 22.98 -18.14 -10.79
CA ASN A 506 21.95 -18.13 -11.83
C ASN A 506 22.55 -17.91 -13.23
N SER A 507 23.77 -17.38 -13.32
CA SER A 507 24.45 -17.11 -14.58
C SER A 507 25.96 -16.97 -14.37
N PHE A 508 26.75 -17.15 -15.44
CA PHE A 508 28.15 -16.76 -15.46
C PHE A 508 28.56 -16.18 -16.82
N MET A 509 29.64 -15.39 -16.82
CA MET A 509 30.22 -14.79 -18.02
C MET A 509 31.75 -14.91 -18.01
N SER A 510 32.34 -15.21 -19.17
CA SER A 510 33.79 -15.22 -19.38
C SER A 510 34.23 -13.89 -19.98
N LEU A 511 35.26 -13.27 -19.38
CA LEU A 511 35.69 -11.90 -19.68
C LEU A 511 37.16 -11.83 -20.11
N THR A 512 37.43 -10.93 -21.05
CA THR A 512 38.79 -10.51 -21.44
C THR A 512 38.97 -9.02 -21.15
N VAL A 513 40.01 -8.69 -20.39
CA VAL A 513 40.34 -7.31 -20.02
C VAL A 513 40.83 -6.54 -21.23
N GLU A 514 40.20 -5.40 -21.52
CA GLU A 514 40.59 -4.50 -22.61
C GLU A 514 41.20 -3.21 -22.09
N ASN A 515 40.75 -2.73 -20.93
CA ASN A 515 41.26 -1.50 -20.32
C ASN A 515 41.30 -1.62 -18.79
N TYR A 516 42.16 -0.82 -18.17
CA TYR A 516 42.33 -0.73 -16.73
C TYR A 516 42.34 0.73 -16.31
N VAL A 517 41.48 1.08 -15.36
CA VAL A 517 41.42 2.40 -14.74
C VAL A 517 41.87 2.27 -13.29
N ASP A 518 42.81 3.11 -12.88
CA ASP A 518 43.28 3.19 -11.51
C ASP A 518 42.36 4.10 -10.68
N LEU A 519 41.74 3.56 -9.63
CA LEU A 519 40.86 4.26 -8.70
C LEU A 519 41.48 4.34 -7.29
N ASP A 520 42.81 4.50 -7.24
CA ASP A 520 43.64 4.56 -6.04
C ASP A 520 43.65 3.25 -5.22
N THR A 521 42.66 3.00 -4.38
CA THR A 521 42.58 1.75 -3.59
C THR A 521 42.10 0.56 -4.41
N HIS A 522 41.41 0.81 -5.53
CA HIS A 522 40.84 -0.21 -6.41
C HIS A 522 41.35 -0.06 -7.85
N GLY A 523 41.30 -1.15 -8.61
CA GLY A 523 41.44 -1.12 -10.07
C GLY A 523 40.12 -1.54 -10.72
N MET A 524 39.67 -0.76 -11.70
CA MET A 524 38.51 -1.08 -12.52
C MET A 524 38.98 -1.69 -13.84
N PHE A 525 38.58 -2.93 -14.08
CA PHE A 525 38.82 -3.66 -15.33
C PHE A 525 37.61 -3.49 -16.24
N ILE A 526 37.81 -2.97 -17.45
CA ILE A 526 36.78 -2.92 -18.49
C ILE A 526 37.04 -4.06 -19.45
N CYS A 527 36.05 -4.95 -19.59
CA CYS A 527 36.22 -6.22 -20.27
C CYS A 527 35.23 -6.40 -21.41
N SER A 528 35.63 -7.08 -22.48
CA SER A 528 34.71 -7.72 -23.41
C SER A 528 34.21 -9.05 -22.87
N VAL A 529 33.00 -9.42 -23.29
CA VAL A 529 32.38 -10.71 -22.96
C VAL A 529 32.67 -11.68 -24.10
N SER A 530 33.35 -12.78 -23.79
CA SER A 530 33.63 -13.85 -24.76
C SER A 530 32.63 -14.99 -24.67
N GLU A 531 31.94 -15.12 -23.54
CA GLU A 531 30.98 -16.20 -23.26
C GLU A 531 29.99 -15.74 -22.18
N ALA A 532 28.73 -16.15 -22.28
CA ALA A 532 27.73 -15.94 -21.24
C ALA A 532 26.74 -17.11 -21.22
N ARG A 533 26.40 -17.61 -20.03
CA ARG A 533 25.42 -18.69 -19.85
C ARG A 533 24.46 -18.36 -18.72
N VAL A 534 23.17 -18.56 -18.98
CA VAL A 534 22.13 -18.61 -17.94
C VAL A 534 22.07 -20.05 -17.44
N ILE A 535 22.15 -20.23 -16.12
CA ILE A 535 22.14 -21.53 -15.44
C ILE A 535 20.74 -21.83 -14.89
N THR A 536 20.10 -20.85 -14.25
CA THR A 536 18.74 -20.95 -13.70
C THR A 536 18.02 -19.59 -13.78
N ASP A 537 16.72 -19.57 -13.52
CA ASP A 537 15.88 -18.37 -13.34
C ASP A 537 15.83 -17.88 -11.87
N ALA A 538 16.66 -18.45 -10.99
CA ALA A 538 16.73 -18.05 -9.59
C ALA A 538 17.16 -16.57 -9.43
N GLU A 539 16.54 -15.88 -8.47
CA GLU A 539 16.79 -14.46 -8.22
C GLU A 539 18.27 -14.19 -7.89
N THR A 540 18.81 -13.07 -8.38
CA THR A 540 20.20 -12.68 -8.11
C THR A 540 20.36 -12.21 -6.67
N MET A 541 21.41 -12.68 -6.00
CA MET A 541 21.82 -12.18 -4.69
C MET A 541 22.21 -10.71 -4.77
N THR A 542 21.37 -9.81 -4.27
CA THR A 542 21.74 -8.41 -4.11
C THR A 542 22.50 -8.20 -2.79
N TYR A 543 23.31 -7.15 -2.71
CA TYR A 543 23.97 -6.77 -1.45
C TYR A 543 22.96 -6.55 -0.33
N THR A 544 21.81 -5.94 -0.64
CA THR A 544 20.70 -5.73 0.30
C THR A 544 20.10 -7.05 0.79
N TYR A 545 19.84 -8.01 -0.11
CA TYR A 545 19.33 -9.32 0.27
C TYR A 545 20.32 -10.06 1.18
N TYR A 546 21.61 -10.03 0.82
CA TYR A 546 22.68 -10.63 1.63
C TYR A 546 22.71 -10.07 3.05
N GLN A 547 22.68 -8.74 3.22
CA GLN A 547 22.70 -8.10 4.54
C GLN A 547 21.49 -8.47 5.40
N LYS A 548 20.31 -8.62 4.79
CA LYS A 548 19.06 -8.92 5.51
C LYS A 548 18.90 -10.40 5.86
N ASN A 549 19.29 -11.29 4.95
CA ASN A 549 18.85 -12.68 4.96
C ASN A 549 20.00 -13.71 5.07
N VAL A 550 21.23 -13.38 4.65
CA VAL A 550 22.33 -14.36 4.53
C VAL A 550 23.46 -14.09 5.50
N LYS A 551 23.83 -12.82 5.71
CA LYS A 551 24.84 -12.43 6.68
C LYS A 551 24.34 -12.81 8.09
N PRO A 552 25.12 -13.59 8.87
CA PRO A 552 24.77 -13.92 10.23
C PRO A 552 24.53 -12.64 11.04
N LYS A 553 23.35 -12.56 11.67
CA LYS A 553 23.06 -11.47 12.61
C LYS A 553 23.84 -11.74 13.90
N PRO A 554 24.48 -10.72 14.48
CA PRO A 554 25.12 -10.86 15.79
C PRO A 554 24.09 -11.34 16.83
N GLN A 555 24.40 -12.43 17.53
CA GLN A 555 23.59 -12.89 18.66
C GLN A 555 24.09 -12.22 19.93
N THR A 556 23.66 -10.99 20.19
CA THR A 556 24.15 -10.18 21.33
C THR A 556 23.25 -10.22 22.56
N GLU A 557 22.05 -10.77 22.44
CA GLU A 557 21.05 -10.79 23.52
C GLU A 557 21.54 -11.60 24.72
N GLY A 558 21.63 -10.96 25.89
CA GLY A 558 22.11 -11.57 27.14
C GLY A 558 23.62 -11.76 27.26
N LYS A 559 24.42 -11.33 26.26
CA LYS A 559 25.88 -11.53 26.23
C LYS A 559 26.65 -10.25 26.57
N LYS A 560 27.79 -10.39 27.25
CA LYS A 560 28.73 -9.30 27.53
C LYS A 560 30.05 -9.56 26.81
N GLY A 561 30.51 -8.57 26.05
CA GLY A 561 31.77 -8.66 25.30
C GLY A 561 31.78 -7.79 24.06
N PHE A 562 32.32 -8.32 22.96
CA PHE A 562 32.59 -7.55 21.74
C PHE A 562 32.04 -8.29 20.51
N VAL A 563 31.57 -7.53 19.52
CA VAL A 563 31.09 -8.06 18.25
C VAL A 563 32.00 -7.58 17.10
N CYS A 564 32.37 -8.49 16.20
CA CYS A 564 33.09 -8.15 14.98
C CYS A 564 32.16 -7.46 13.97
N LYS A 565 32.47 -6.22 13.61
CA LYS A 565 31.70 -5.38 12.66
C LYS A 565 31.62 -5.99 11.26
N ILE A 566 32.62 -6.80 10.88
CA ILE A 566 32.70 -7.40 9.54
C ILE A 566 31.73 -8.57 9.39
N CYS A 567 31.81 -9.58 10.29
CA CYS A 567 31.08 -10.84 10.12
C CYS A 567 30.08 -11.17 11.23
N GLY A 568 29.97 -10.34 12.27
CA GLY A 568 29.03 -10.54 13.38
C GLY A 568 29.45 -11.57 14.42
N TYR A 569 30.70 -12.05 14.40
CA TYR A 569 31.22 -12.95 15.43
C TYR A 569 31.21 -12.26 16.80
N VAL A 570 30.71 -12.95 17.83
CA VAL A 570 30.66 -12.46 19.20
C VAL A 570 31.79 -13.09 20.02
N TYR A 571 32.63 -12.25 20.60
CA TYR A 571 33.62 -12.60 21.60
C TYR A 571 33.05 -12.25 22.99
N GLU A 572 32.93 -13.24 23.87
CA GLU A 572 32.45 -13.05 25.24
C GLU A 572 33.64 -12.92 26.19
N GLY A 573 33.80 -11.75 26.80
CA GLY A 573 34.93 -11.42 27.68
C GLY A 573 34.92 -9.96 28.10
N GLU A 574 35.50 -9.66 29.26
CA GLU A 574 35.51 -8.29 29.82
C GLU A 574 36.38 -7.32 29.01
N ASN A 575 37.49 -7.82 28.44
CA ASN A 575 38.41 -7.04 27.60
C ASN A 575 38.70 -7.80 26.30
N LEU A 576 38.83 -7.07 25.19
CA LEU A 576 39.21 -7.64 23.91
C LEU A 576 40.74 -7.78 23.85
N PRO A 577 41.30 -9.00 23.61
CA PRO A 577 42.74 -9.16 23.46
C PRO A 577 43.27 -8.38 22.25
N ASP A 578 44.40 -7.68 22.40
CA ASP A 578 45.02 -6.90 21.32
C ASP A 578 45.46 -7.77 20.13
N ASP A 579 45.75 -9.05 20.37
CA ASP A 579 46.15 -10.05 19.38
C ASP A 579 44.98 -10.89 18.84
N ILE A 580 43.73 -10.56 19.19
CA ILE A 580 42.57 -11.32 18.73
C ILE A 580 42.48 -11.30 17.20
N VAL A 581 42.32 -12.49 16.63
CA VAL A 581 42.01 -12.68 15.22
C VAL A 581 40.63 -13.31 15.13
N CYS A 582 39.67 -12.60 14.55
CA CYS A 582 38.30 -13.08 14.41
C CYS A 582 38.31 -14.49 13.76
N PRO A 583 37.71 -15.52 14.38
CA PRO A 583 37.80 -16.88 13.87
C PRO A 583 37.11 -17.04 12.51
N LEU A 584 36.11 -16.21 12.22
CA LEU A 584 35.35 -16.24 10.96
C LEU A 584 36.03 -15.41 9.86
N CYS A 585 36.25 -14.11 10.07
CA CYS A 585 36.76 -13.22 9.01
C CYS A 585 38.26 -12.94 9.05
N LYS A 586 38.98 -13.38 10.10
CA LYS A 586 40.42 -13.15 10.29
C LYS A 586 40.87 -11.69 10.44
N HIS A 587 39.93 -10.77 10.66
CA HIS A 587 40.23 -9.38 11.03
C HIS A 587 40.68 -9.27 12.50
N GLY A 588 41.50 -8.26 12.78
CA GLY A 588 42.09 -8.01 14.11
C GLY A 588 41.18 -7.23 15.06
N ALA A 589 41.70 -6.92 16.25
CA ALA A 589 40.97 -6.22 17.33
C ALA A 589 40.25 -4.92 16.89
N ALA A 590 40.82 -4.16 15.95
CA ALA A 590 40.26 -2.88 15.47
C ALA A 590 38.85 -3.00 14.82
N ASP A 591 38.51 -4.20 14.38
CA ASP A 591 37.22 -4.49 13.73
C ASP A 591 36.15 -5.01 14.69
N PHE A 592 36.41 -4.99 15.99
CA PHE A 592 35.44 -5.30 17.03
C PHE A 592 34.89 -4.03 17.69
N GLU A 593 33.66 -4.12 18.20
CA GLU A 593 33.04 -3.07 19.01
C GLU A 593 32.32 -3.67 20.23
N PRO A 594 32.19 -2.92 21.35
CA PRO A 594 31.51 -3.41 22.54
C PRO A 594 30.03 -3.70 22.27
N ILE A 595 29.52 -4.80 22.83
CA ILE A 595 28.09 -5.09 22.87
C ILE A 595 27.43 -4.13 23.86
N LYS A 596 26.46 -3.34 23.37
CA LYS A 596 25.73 -2.34 24.15
C LYS A 596 24.62 -2.94 25.00
#